data_AF-A0A150SA05-F1
#
_entry.id   AF-A0A150SA05-F1
#
_cell.length_a   1.000
_cell.length_b   1.000
_cell.length_c   1.000
_cell.angle_alpha   90.00
_cell.angle_beta   90.00
_cell.angle_gamma   90.00
#
_symmetry.space_group_name_H-M   'P 1'
#
loop_
_entity.id
_entity.type
_entity.pdbx_description
1 polymer ?
#
loop_
_entity_poly.entity_id
_entity_poly.type
_entity_poly.pdbx_seq_one_letter_code
_entity_poly.pdbx_strand_id
1 'polypeptide(L)'
;MVYLALRTALGSSAVPTMGIEFPTGVINDNIATRNRNAVEAALKPMTARNLISILDVTTSRVTQSGVQVAVKWKALSTGKVETTFV
;
A
#
# COMPACT_ATOMS: atom_id res chain seq x y z
N MET A 1 -2.30 11.52 4.50
CA MET A 1 -1.90 10.47 5.47
C MET A 1 -1.69 9.11 4.82
N VAL A 2 -2.59 8.65 3.92
CA VAL A 2 -2.43 7.38 3.18
C VAL A 2 -1.15 7.37 2.34
N TYR A 3 -0.87 8.46 1.62
CA TYR A 3 0.38 8.62 0.87
C TYR A 3 1.64 8.40 1.73
N LEU A 4 1.63 8.89 2.97
CA LEU A 4 2.76 8.74 3.88
C LEU A 4 2.90 7.27 4.28
N ALA A 5 1.83 6.61 4.73
CA ALA A 5 1.87 5.19 5.11
C ALA A 5 2.34 4.27 3.97
N LEU A 6 2.01 4.61 2.72
CA LEU A 6 2.43 3.85 1.54
C LEU A 6 3.91 4.07 1.15
N ARG A 7 4.47 5.25 1.43
CA ARG A 7 5.87 5.59 1.11
C ARG A 7 6.85 5.39 2.27
N THR A 8 6.35 5.22 3.49
CA THR A 8 7.20 5.01 4.67
C THR A 8 7.60 3.54 4.72
N ALA A 9 8.88 3.25 4.95
CA ALA A 9 9.31 1.87 5.21
C ALA A 9 8.77 1.40 6.56
N LEU A 10 8.32 0.14 6.64
CA LEU A 10 7.84 -0.45 7.90
C LEU A 10 8.90 -0.30 9.00
N GLY A 11 8.51 0.22 10.16
CA GLY A 11 9.42 0.46 11.29
C GLY A 11 10.30 1.71 11.17
N SER A 12 10.21 2.47 10.08
CA SER A 12 10.96 3.73 9.89
C SER A 12 10.31 4.95 10.57
N SER A 13 9.10 4.79 11.10
CA SER A 13 8.36 5.86 11.78
C SER A 13 8.22 5.60 13.28
N ALA A 14 7.96 6.65 14.07
CA ALA A 14 7.63 6.54 15.49
C ALA A 14 6.39 5.66 15.77
N VAL A 15 5.58 5.36 14.75
CA VAL A 15 4.51 4.36 14.78
C VAL A 15 5.05 3.06 14.16
N PRO A 16 5.33 2.01 14.96
CA PRO A 16 5.97 0.77 14.49
C PRO A 16 5.14 0.01 13.45
N THR A 17 3.82 0.17 13.49
CA THR A 17 2.87 -0.48 12.58
C THR A 17 2.61 0.32 11.31
N MET A 18 3.32 1.43 11.09
CA MET A 18 3.14 2.30 9.93
C MET A 18 4.26 2.10 8.92
N GLY A 19 3.88 1.85 7.67
CA GLY A 19 4.79 1.68 6.54
C GLY A 19 4.54 0.40 5.76
N ILE A 20 5.07 0.34 4.54
CA ILE A 20 5.09 -0.87 3.72
C ILE A 20 6.51 -1.45 3.75
N GLU A 21 6.61 -2.75 3.98
CA GLU A 21 7.80 -3.52 3.63
C GLU A 21 7.55 -4.16 2.26
N PHE A 22 8.15 -3.60 1.22
CA PHE A 22 8.14 -4.26 -0.08
C PHE A 22 9.15 -5.40 -0.04
N PRO A 23 8.72 -6.66 -0.28
CA PRO A 23 9.66 -7.77 -0.32
C PRO A 23 10.64 -7.55 -1.48
N THR A 24 11.89 -7.20 -1.15
CA THR A 24 12.97 -7.07 -2.13
C THR A 24 13.43 -8.48 -2.53
N GLY A 25 13.07 -8.90 -3.74
CA GLY A 25 13.35 -10.25 -4.22
C GLY A 25 13.02 -10.42 -5.70
N VAL A 26 13.25 -11.63 -6.22
CA VAL A 26 12.97 -11.98 -7.62
C VAL A 26 11.49 -11.68 -7.92
N ILE A 27 11.25 -10.83 -8.93
CA ILE A 27 9.92 -10.54 -9.45
C ILE A 27 9.36 -11.85 -10.04
N ASN A 28 8.47 -12.50 -9.28
CA ASN A 28 7.74 -13.69 -9.66
C ASN A 28 6.23 -13.40 -9.68
N ASP A 29 5.42 -14.31 -10.20
CA ASP A 29 3.96 -14.13 -10.28
C ASP A 29 3.29 -13.92 -8.91
N ASN A 30 3.94 -14.36 -7.83
CA ASN A 30 3.47 -14.17 -6.45
C ASN A 30 3.74 -12.77 -5.89
N ILE A 31 4.50 -11.91 -6.58
CA ILE A 31 4.86 -10.59 -6.06
C ILE A 31 3.66 -9.66 -5.99
N ALA A 32 2.70 -9.77 -6.92
CA ALA A 32 1.47 -9.00 -6.89
C ALA A 32 0.64 -9.31 -5.63
N THR A 33 0.50 -10.59 -5.29
CA THR A 33 -0.19 -11.04 -4.08
C THR A 33 0.55 -10.60 -2.82
N ARG A 34 1.89 -10.71 -2.79
CA ARG A 34 2.69 -10.25 -1.64
C ARG A 34 2.59 -8.74 -1.44
N ASN A 35 2.67 -7.95 -2.51
CA ASN A 35 2.52 -6.50 -2.46
C ASN A 35 1.11 -6.11 -2.02
N ARG A 36 0.07 -6.80 -2.50
CA ARG A 36 -1.31 -6.58 -2.02
C ARG A 36 -1.41 -6.84 -0.52
N ASN A 37 -0.87 -7.95 -0.01
CA ASN A 37 -0.89 -8.26 1.42
C ASN A 37 -0.10 -7.22 2.24
N ALA A 38 1.04 -6.73 1.72
CA ALA A 38 1.83 -5.70 2.38
C ALA A 38 1.10 -4.35 2.44
N VAL A 39 0.43 -3.95 1.35
CA VAL A 39 -0.43 -2.76 1.31
C VAL A 39 -1.59 -2.90 2.29
N GLU A 40 -2.27 -4.05 2.32
CA GLU A 40 -3.35 -4.30 3.26
C GLU A 40 -2.87 -4.24 4.72
N ALA A 41 -1.72 -4.82 5.03
CA ALA A 41 -1.13 -4.77 6.36
C ALA A 41 -0.80 -3.33 6.79
N ALA A 42 -0.19 -2.54 5.90
CA ALA A 42 0.16 -1.14 6.15
C ALA A 42 -1.09 -0.25 6.34
N LEU A 43 -2.17 -0.54 5.62
CA LEU A 43 -3.41 0.22 5.67
C LEU A 43 -4.41 -0.32 6.70
N LYS A 44 -4.20 -1.53 7.24
CA LYS A 44 -5.02 -2.17 8.28
C LYS A 44 -5.38 -1.25 9.45
N PRO A 45 -4.44 -0.48 10.06
CA PRO A 45 -4.82 0.43 11.14
C PRO A 45 -5.73 1.59 10.69
N MET A 46 -5.67 1.99 9.41
CA MET A 46 -6.52 3.05 8.86
C MET A 46 -7.91 2.53 8.46
N THR A 47 -7.98 1.33 7.87
CA THR A 47 -9.25 0.64 7.60
C THR A 47 -9.95 0.23 8.90
N ALA A 48 -9.22 -0.28 9.90
CA ALA A 48 -9.79 -0.65 11.21
C ALA A 48 -10.37 0.57 11.97
N ARG A 49 -9.83 1.77 11.73
CA ARG A 49 -10.36 3.03 12.28
C ARG A 49 -11.48 3.64 11.44
N ASN A 50 -11.98 2.93 10.42
CA ASN A 50 -12.98 3.41 9.47
C ASN A 50 -12.62 4.76 8.83
N LEU A 51 -11.34 5.04 8.61
CA LEU A 51 -10.88 6.27 7.97
C LEU A 51 -10.91 6.15 6.44
N ILE A 52 -10.56 4.96 5.94
CA ILE A 52 -10.44 4.67 4.51
C ILE A 52 -11.01 3.29 4.18
N SER A 53 -11.41 3.09 2.93
CA SER A 53 -11.75 1.80 2.35
C SER A 53 -10.86 1.57 1.13
N ILE A 54 -10.16 0.44 1.08
CA ILE A 54 -9.37 0.05 -0.10
C ILE A 54 -10.35 -0.46 -1.16
N LEU A 55 -10.26 0.06 -2.37
CA LEU A 55 -11.11 -0.34 -3.50
C LEU A 55 -10.38 -1.31 -4.42
N ASP A 56 -9.13 -1.00 -4.73
CA ASP A 56 -8.32 -1.84 -5.60
C ASP A 56 -6.82 -1.64 -5.31
N VAL A 57 -6.04 -2.70 -5.52
CA VAL A 57 -4.58 -2.67 -5.45
C VAL A 57 -4.09 -3.38 -6.70
N THR A 58 -3.50 -2.60 -7.60
CA THR A 58 -2.91 -3.07 -8.85
C THR A 58 -1.39 -3.00 -8.73
N THR A 59 -0.71 -4.05 -9.16
CA THR A 59 0.75 -4.11 -9.18
C THR A 59 1.18 -4.27 -10.63
N SER A 60 1.94 -3.32 -11.15
CA SER A 60 2.43 -3.31 -12.52
C SER A 60 3.96 -3.33 -12.52
N ARG A 61 4.55 -4.18 -13.36
CA ARG A 61 6.00 -4.19 -13.54
C ARG A 61 6.40 -3.06 -14.49
N VAL A 62 7.26 -2.15 -14.04
CA VAL A 62 7.74 -1.01 -14.85
C VAL A 62 9.07 -1.35 -15.54
N THR A 63 9.94 -2.10 -14.87
CA THR A 63 11.24 -2.54 -15.44
C THR A 63 11.61 -3.96 -14.98
N GLN A 64 12.74 -4.48 -15.46
CA GLN A 64 13.23 -5.81 -15.07
C GLN A 64 13.42 -5.96 -13.54
N SER A 65 13.67 -4.86 -12.82
CA SER A 65 13.84 -4.82 -11.36
C SER A 65 12.83 -3.92 -10.64
N GLY A 66 12.01 -3.14 -11.37
CA GLY A 66 11.09 -2.17 -10.81
C GLY A 66 9.63 -2.59 -10.89
N VAL A 67 8.93 -2.46 -9.76
CA VAL A 67 7.49 -2.71 -9.64
C VAL A 67 6.84 -1.42 -9.16
N GLN A 68 5.73 -1.05 -9.80
CA GLN A 68 4.86 0.05 -9.38
C GLN A 68 3.59 -0.52 -8.78
N VAL A 69 3.16 0.03 -7.66
CA VAL A 69 1.93 -0.35 -6.99
C VAL A 69 0.96 0.82 -7.01
N ALA A 70 -0.19 0.64 -7.65
CA ALA A 70 -1.29 1.58 -7.65
C ALA A 70 -2.33 1.13 -6.63
N VAL A 71 -2.59 1.97 -5.63
CA VAL A 71 -3.59 1.73 -4.59
C VAL A 71 -4.73 2.70 -4.78
N LYS A 72 -5.91 2.18 -5.11
CA LYS A 72 -7.16 2.94 -5.19
C LYS A 72 -7.90 2.80 -3.86
N TRP A 73 -8.15 3.91 -3.20
CA TRP A 73 -8.81 3.94 -1.88
C TRP A 73 -9.83 5.07 -1.81
N LYS A 74 -10.79 4.91 -0.91
CA LYS A 74 -11.86 5.87 -0.65
C LYS A 74 -11.72 6.40 0.76
N ALA A 75 -11.67 7.71 0.94
CA ALA A 75 -11.80 8.34 2.24
C ALA A 75 -13.26 8.19 2.73
N LEU A 76 -13.47 7.57 3.89
CA LEU A 76 -14.81 7.39 4.45
C LEU A 76 -15.34 8.69 5.08
N SER A 77 -14.45 9.57 5.52
CA SER A 77 -14.81 10.89 6.08
C SER A 77 -15.38 11.87 5.05
N THR A 78 -14.92 11.80 3.80
CA THR A 78 -15.31 12.75 2.74
C THR A 78 -15.97 12.07 1.54
N GLY A 79 -15.99 10.74 1.48
CA GLY A 79 -16.48 9.97 0.34
C GLY A 79 -15.59 10.03 -0.91
N LYS A 80 -14.49 10.79 -0.89
CA LYS A 80 -13.59 10.97 -2.03
C LYS A 80 -12.81 9.71 -2.34
N VAL A 81 -12.66 9.40 -3.62
CA VAL A 81 -11.82 8.31 -4.11
C VAL A 81 -10.50 8.89 -4.61
N GLU A 82 -9.40 8.37 -4.11
CA GLU A 82 -8.05 8.75 -4.49
C GLU A 82 -7.26 7.52 -4.94
N THR A 83 -6.35 7.74 -5.89
CA THR A 83 -5.41 6.72 -6.35
C THR A 83 -4.01 7.18 -5.97
N THR A 84 -3.26 6.32 -5.29
CA THR A 84 -1.89 6.60 -4.87
C THR A 84 -0.94 5.61 -5.53
N PHE A 85 0.14 6.12 -6.11
CA PHE A 85 1.18 5.32 -6.73
C PHE A 85 2.39 5.23 -5.80
N VAL A 86 2.94 4.02 -5.71
CA VAL A 86 4.15 3.69 -4.95
C VAL A 86 5.15 3.05 -5.88
#